data_AF-A0A6M1YN47-F1
#
_entry.id   AF-A0A6M1YN47-F1
#
_cell.length_a   1.000
_cell.length_b   1.000
_cell.length_c   1.000
_cell.angle_alpha   90.00
_cell.angle_beta   90.00
_cell.angle_gamma   90.00
#
_symmetry.space_group_name_H-M   'P 1'
#
loop_
_entity.id
_entity.type
_entity.pdbx_description
1 polymer ?
#
loop_
_entity_poly.entity_id
_entity_poly.type
_entity_poly.pdbx_seq_one_letter_code
_entity_poly.pdbx_strand_id
1 'polypeptide(L)'
;MSYFSLPKVHNIITNTNIEIKSSDKKNDPTISKTLYYYMSRIKKQIEQHADSWDNTKKYTNPYEYIHTTIPNCKTAICKLKPFVGNKRKEIVSNPIYYFIDNGFRNQALRSFSKDENRNDMGLLIESAVFQEILKFREQNFYDFDIHFWRTQSGAEVDFVLYKTDNEILPIEVKYSRMKKPMITRSFRSFIEAYKPKEAIVISKNFKDKVEIEGTTIHFIPFKNLIEMFDLIQPALSL
;
A
#
# COMPACT_ATOMS: atom_id res chain seq x y z
N MET A 1 14.14 13.71 19.28
CA MET A 1 14.67 13.29 17.97
C MET A 1 15.66 12.18 18.20
N SER A 2 15.31 10.95 17.85
CA SER A 2 16.19 9.80 18.02
C SER A 2 17.01 9.62 16.75
N TYR A 3 18.31 9.91 16.81
CA TYR A 3 19.22 9.68 15.70
C TYR A 3 19.57 8.19 15.66
N PHE A 4 19.13 7.49 14.61
CA PHE A 4 19.64 6.14 14.34
C PHE A 4 21.04 6.27 13.74
N SER A 5 22.05 5.86 14.51
CA SER A 5 23.39 5.66 13.97
C SER A 5 23.34 4.41 13.09
N LEU A 6 23.59 4.56 11.79
CA LEU A 6 23.82 3.41 10.93
C LEU A 6 24.93 2.55 11.56
N PRO A 7 24.80 1.20 11.57
CA PRO A 7 25.89 0.35 12.02
C PRO A 7 27.12 0.72 11.21
N LYS A 8 28.27 0.93 11.88
CA LYS A 8 29.54 1.12 11.19
C LYS A 8 29.74 -0.09 10.29
N VAL A 9 29.61 0.10 8.99
CA VAL A 9 29.98 -0.91 8.00
C VAL A 9 31.46 -1.16 8.22
N HIS A 10 31.80 -2.31 8.82
CA HIS A 10 33.18 -2.60 9.23
C HIS A 10 34.15 -2.70 8.05
N ASN A 11 33.62 -2.78 6.82
CA ASN A 11 34.41 -2.82 5.61
C ASN A 11 34.09 -1.60 4.75
N ILE A 12 34.98 -0.62 4.78
CA ILE A 12 35.08 0.37 3.71
C ILE A 12 35.55 -0.43 2.50
N ILE A 13 34.72 -0.52 1.45
CA ILE A 13 35.15 -1.07 0.17
C ILE A 13 36.19 -0.08 -0.37
N THR A 14 37.46 -0.39 -0.18
CA THR A 14 38.57 0.38 -0.73
C THR A 14 39.00 -0.23 -2.06
N ASN A 15 39.69 0.53 -2.91
CA ASN A 15 40.15 0.04 -4.22
C ASN A 15 41.00 -1.24 -4.12
N THR A 16 41.62 -1.52 -2.96
CA THR A 16 42.40 -2.73 -2.71
C THR A 16 41.53 -3.97 -2.46
N ASN A 17 40.22 -3.81 -2.21
CA ASN A 17 39.26 -4.90 -2.01
C ASN A 17 38.55 -5.33 -3.31
N ILE A 18 38.83 -4.67 -4.44
CA ILE A 18 38.20 -4.93 -5.73
C ILE A 18 39.27 -5.37 -6.73
N GLU A 19 39.34 -6.66 -7.05
CA GLU A 19 40.15 -7.16 -8.16
C GLU A 19 39.36 -7.02 -9.48
N ILE A 20 39.72 -6.03 -10.30
CA ILE A 20 39.17 -5.88 -11.66
C ILE A 20 40.02 -6.71 -12.62
N LYS A 21 39.50 -7.87 -13.05
CA LYS A 21 40.12 -8.67 -14.11
C LYS A 21 39.57 -8.24 -15.46
N SER A 22 40.32 -7.40 -16.16
CA SER A 22 40.08 -7.06 -17.56
C SER A 22 40.70 -8.12 -18.48
N SER A 23 39.96 -8.57 -19.50
CA SER A 23 40.50 -9.42 -20.56
C SER A 23 41.35 -8.66 -21.59
N ASP A 24 41.35 -7.32 -21.53
CA ASP A 24 42.05 -6.46 -22.48
C ASP A 24 43.39 -5.96 -21.93
N LYS A 25 44.47 -6.19 -22.70
CA LYS A 25 45.88 -5.91 -22.33
C LYS A 25 46.25 -4.42 -22.23
N LYS A 26 45.33 -3.48 -22.38
CA LYS A 26 45.59 -2.03 -22.27
C LYS A 26 44.66 -1.40 -21.24
N ASN A 27 45.26 -0.88 -20.18
CA ASN A 27 44.59 -0.22 -19.06
C ASN A 27 44.22 1.24 -19.38
N ASP A 28 43.78 1.52 -20.61
CA ASP A 28 43.32 2.87 -20.98
C ASP A 28 41.86 3.01 -20.55
N PRO A 29 41.52 3.98 -19.66
CA PRO A 29 40.14 4.21 -19.25
C PRO A 29 39.31 4.61 -20.47
N THR A 30 38.53 3.67 -20.98
CA THR A 30 37.68 3.86 -22.15
C THR A 30 36.26 4.09 -21.67
N ILE A 31 35.79 5.34 -21.80
CA ILE A 31 34.37 5.64 -21.60
C ILE A 31 33.61 4.99 -22.76
N SER A 32 32.78 4.01 -22.45
CA SER A 32 31.81 3.49 -23.41
C SER A 32 30.85 4.61 -23.80
N LYS A 33 31.10 5.22 -24.96
CA LYS A 33 30.28 6.32 -25.50
C LYS A 33 28.82 5.90 -25.59
N THR A 34 28.56 4.65 -25.96
CA THR A 34 27.21 4.08 -26.02
C THR A 34 26.51 4.08 -24.66
N LEU A 35 27.22 3.65 -23.60
CA LEU A 35 26.68 3.67 -22.24
C LEU A 35 26.45 5.11 -21.75
N TYR A 36 27.38 6.01 -22.02
CA TYR A 36 27.24 7.43 -21.71
C TYR A 36 26.01 8.06 -22.38
N TYR A 37 25.81 7.82 -23.68
CA TYR A 37 24.65 8.32 -24.41
C TYR A 37 23.35 7.71 -23.88
N TYR A 38 23.36 6.41 -23.58
CA TYR A 38 22.20 5.73 -22.99
C TYR A 38 21.82 6.34 -21.64
N MET A 39 22.77 6.43 -20.69
CA MET A 39 22.54 7.03 -19.37
C MET A 39 22.10 8.49 -19.45
N SER A 40 22.70 9.29 -20.34
CA SER A 40 22.32 10.69 -20.54
C SER A 40 20.90 10.82 -21.09
N ARG A 41 20.51 9.95 -22.03
CA ARG A 41 19.16 9.90 -22.57
C ARG A 41 18.12 9.53 -21.51
N ILE A 42 18.42 8.52 -20.68
CA ILE A 42 17.54 8.12 -19.57
C ILE A 42 17.38 9.27 -18.57
N LYS A 43 18.47 9.92 -18.15
CA LYS A 43 18.41 11.08 -17.24
C LYS A 43 17.52 12.20 -17.79
N LYS A 44 17.67 12.54 -19.08
CA LYS A 44 16.87 13.58 -19.73
C LYS A 44 15.37 13.24 -19.81
N GLN A 45 15.05 11.96 -19.98
CA GLN A 45 13.65 11.48 -19.93
C GLN A 45 13.07 11.59 -18.51
N ILE A 46 13.88 11.33 -17.47
CA ILE A 46 13.46 11.47 -16.07
C ILE A 46 13.24 12.95 -15.72
N GLU A 47 14.09 13.88 -16.19
CA GLU A 47 13.95 15.33 -15.94
C GLU A 47 12.60 15.88 -16.42
N GLN A 48 12.11 15.44 -17.58
CA GLN A 48 10.81 15.85 -18.12
C GLN A 48 9.61 15.37 -17.28
N HIS A 49 9.85 14.42 -16.39
CA HIS A 49 8.87 13.84 -15.50
C HIS A 49 9.31 13.94 -14.05
N ALA A 50 10.18 14.90 -13.69
CA ALA A 50 10.77 15.00 -12.36
C ALA A 50 9.71 15.01 -11.25
N ASP A 51 8.62 15.76 -11.41
CA ASP A 51 7.52 15.83 -10.44
C ASP A 51 6.76 14.50 -10.33
N SER A 52 6.47 13.86 -11.48
CA SER A 52 5.83 12.55 -11.53
C SER A 52 6.74 11.46 -10.96
N TRP A 53 8.04 11.57 -11.19
CA TRP A 53 9.08 10.68 -10.69
C TRP A 53 9.29 10.84 -9.20
N ASP A 54 9.25 12.06 -8.67
CA ASP A 54 9.34 12.32 -7.23
C ASP A 54 8.06 11.88 -6.51
N ASN A 55 6.88 12.11 -7.08
CA ASN A 55 5.62 11.54 -6.58
C ASN A 55 5.68 10.01 -6.62
N THR A 56 6.05 9.42 -7.77
CA THR A 56 6.16 7.97 -7.92
C THR A 56 7.21 7.41 -6.97
N LYS A 57 8.34 8.06 -6.74
CA LYS A 57 9.35 7.65 -5.76
C LYS A 57 8.80 7.65 -4.34
N LYS A 58 8.02 8.66 -3.93
CA LYS A 58 7.35 8.64 -2.62
C LYS A 58 6.49 7.38 -2.47
N TYR A 59 5.80 6.96 -3.52
CA TYR A 59 4.93 5.77 -3.49
C TYR A 59 5.65 4.44 -3.76
N THR A 60 6.77 4.44 -4.49
CA THR A 60 7.37 3.22 -5.06
C THR A 60 8.81 2.95 -4.62
N ASN A 61 9.53 3.90 -4.01
CA ASN A 61 10.95 3.72 -3.67
C ASN A 61 11.11 2.74 -2.50
N PRO A 62 11.47 1.47 -2.74
CA PRO A 62 11.53 0.47 -1.67
C PRO A 62 12.65 0.79 -0.68
N TYR A 63 13.72 1.46 -1.13
CA TYR A 63 14.95 1.68 -0.35
C TYR A 63 14.81 2.73 0.76
N GLU A 64 13.90 3.70 0.63
CA GLU A 64 13.53 4.54 1.78
C GLU A 64 12.67 3.75 2.79
N TYR A 65 11.86 2.80 2.33
CA TYR A 65 10.99 1.98 3.20
C TYR A 65 11.71 0.87 3.98
N ILE A 66 12.89 0.40 3.54
CA ILE A 66 13.65 -0.62 4.30
C ILE A 66 14.17 -0.06 5.64
N HIS A 67 14.34 1.26 5.75
CA HIS A 67 14.87 1.93 6.94
C HIS A 67 13.88 2.88 7.62
N THR A 68 12.75 3.20 7.01
CA THR A 68 11.72 4.00 7.67
C THR A 68 10.98 3.11 8.65
N THR A 69 11.32 3.21 9.94
CA THR A 69 10.39 2.81 10.99
C THR A 69 9.12 3.63 10.78
N ILE A 70 8.03 2.98 10.35
CA ILE A 70 6.71 3.60 10.35
C ILE A 70 6.47 4.07 11.79
N PRO A 71 6.30 5.38 12.05
CA PRO A 71 6.07 5.87 13.40
C PRO A 71 4.97 5.05 14.07
N ASN A 72 5.15 4.71 15.35
CA ASN A 72 4.25 3.84 16.12
C ASN A 72 4.19 2.35 15.73
N CYS A 73 4.83 1.89 14.66
CA CYS A 73 5.08 0.46 14.41
C CYS A 73 6.46 0.06 14.95
N LYS A 74 6.50 -0.45 16.18
CA LYS A 74 7.72 -0.98 16.81
C LYS A 74 8.13 -2.36 16.27
N THR A 75 7.27 -3.00 15.48
CA THR A 75 7.39 -4.39 15.04
C THR A 75 7.07 -4.53 13.57
N ALA A 76 7.57 -5.58 12.92
CA ALA A 76 7.24 -5.96 11.54
C ALA A 76 5.75 -6.36 11.33
N ILE A 77 4.94 -6.17 12.36
CA ILE A 77 3.53 -6.56 12.46
C ILE A 77 2.77 -5.35 13.00
N CYS A 78 1.62 -5.06 12.38
CA CYS A 78 0.67 -4.05 12.82
C CYS A 78 -0.64 -4.72 13.26
N LYS A 79 -1.28 -4.14 14.28
CA LYS A 79 -2.52 -4.62 14.86
C LYS A 79 -3.68 -3.74 14.38
N LEU A 80 -4.66 -4.36 13.72
CA LEU A 80 -5.89 -3.72 13.29
C LEU A 80 -7.04 -4.09 14.25
N LYS A 81 -7.68 -3.10 14.86
CA LYS A 81 -8.81 -3.31 15.78
C LYS A 81 -10.13 -3.32 15.02
N PRO A 82 -11.16 -4.03 15.50
CA PRO A 82 -12.50 -3.90 14.93
C PRO A 82 -13.01 -2.47 15.10
N PHE A 83 -13.78 -2.01 14.14
CA PHE A 83 -14.61 -0.82 14.24
C PHE A 83 -15.75 -1.14 15.19
N VAL A 84 -15.86 -0.35 16.26
CA VAL A 84 -16.91 -0.45 17.26
C VAL A 84 -17.65 0.89 17.28
N GLY A 85 -18.66 1.01 16.44
CA GLY A 85 -19.61 2.11 16.44
C GLY A 85 -20.73 1.91 17.47
N ASN A 86 -21.65 2.87 17.51
CA ASN A 86 -22.79 2.87 18.43
C ASN A 86 -23.91 1.87 18.05
N LYS A 87 -23.70 0.96 17.09
CA LYS A 87 -24.76 0.07 16.61
C LYS A 87 -24.72 -1.25 17.37
N ARG A 88 -25.86 -1.62 17.96
CA ARG A 88 -26.05 -2.79 18.86
C ARG A 88 -25.75 -4.18 18.25
N LYS A 89 -25.23 -4.28 17.02
CA LYS A 89 -25.04 -5.55 16.27
C LYS A 89 -23.57 -5.90 16.00
N GLU A 90 -22.64 -5.17 16.59
CA GLU A 90 -21.21 -5.30 16.32
C GLU A 90 -20.55 -6.32 17.26
N ILE A 91 -19.59 -7.10 16.75
CA ILE A 91 -18.80 -8.02 17.60
C ILE A 91 -17.59 -7.24 18.13
N VAL A 92 -17.34 -7.33 19.45
CA VAL A 92 -15.99 -7.11 19.99
C VAL A 92 -15.12 -8.30 19.57
N SER A 93 -14.62 -8.25 18.34
CA SER A 93 -13.84 -9.33 17.74
C SER A 93 -12.36 -9.20 18.05
N ASN A 94 -11.64 -10.32 17.94
CA ASN A 94 -10.20 -10.30 18.10
C ASN A 94 -9.56 -9.45 16.99
N PRO A 95 -8.58 -8.59 17.33
CA PRO A 95 -7.82 -7.82 16.37
C PRO A 95 -7.17 -8.70 15.28
N ILE A 96 -7.09 -8.17 14.07
CA ILE A 96 -6.38 -8.78 12.94
C ILE A 96 -4.95 -8.25 12.92
N TYR A 97 -3.99 -9.09 12.53
CA TYR A 97 -2.58 -8.72 12.47
C TYR A 97 -2.07 -8.79 11.02
N TYR A 98 -1.50 -7.69 10.56
CA TYR A 98 -0.89 -7.57 9.23
C TYR A 98 0.62 -7.49 9.35
N PHE A 99 1.33 -8.12 8.43
CA PHE A 99 2.75 -7.78 8.22
C PHE A 99 2.82 -6.41 7.54
N ILE A 100 3.76 -5.58 7.99
CA ILE A 100 4.00 -4.27 7.35
C ILE A 100 4.76 -4.38 6.03
N ASP A 101 5.21 -5.59 5.67
CA ASP A 101 5.89 -5.91 4.44
C ASP A 101 5.53 -7.35 3.98
N ASN A 102 5.06 -7.50 2.74
CA ASN A 102 4.68 -8.80 2.18
C ASN A 102 5.89 -9.74 1.96
N GLY A 103 7.09 -9.20 1.76
CA GLY A 103 8.34 -9.94 1.73
C GLY A 103 8.65 -10.61 3.07
N PHE A 104 8.44 -9.92 4.21
CA PHE A 104 8.57 -10.55 5.53
C PHE A 104 7.55 -11.66 5.73
N ARG A 105 6.29 -11.45 5.35
CA ARG A 105 5.26 -12.50 5.35
C ARG A 105 5.71 -13.70 4.52
N ASN A 106 6.13 -13.46 3.28
CA ASN A 106 6.54 -14.52 2.34
C ASN A 106 7.77 -15.28 2.83
N GLN A 107 8.75 -14.58 3.42
CA GLN A 107 9.92 -15.19 4.04
C GLN A 107 9.54 -16.08 5.23
N ALA A 108 8.66 -15.59 6.11
CA ALA A 108 8.16 -16.36 7.26
C ALA A 108 7.42 -17.63 6.82
N LEU A 109 6.64 -17.55 5.75
CA LEU A 109 5.92 -18.68 5.15
C LEU A 109 6.78 -19.53 4.19
N ARG A 110 8.03 -19.13 3.93
CA ARG A 110 8.91 -19.72 2.90
C ARG A 110 8.23 -19.86 1.53
N SER A 111 7.39 -18.90 1.17
CA SER A 111 6.53 -18.94 -0.01
C SER A 111 6.78 -17.76 -0.94
N PHE A 112 7.61 -18.00 -1.96
CA PHE A 112 7.95 -17.04 -3.02
C PHE A 112 7.45 -17.48 -4.40
N SER A 113 6.41 -18.34 -4.42
CA SER A 113 5.78 -18.80 -5.66
C SER A 113 5.36 -17.61 -6.54
N LYS A 114 5.52 -17.75 -7.85
CA LYS A 114 5.05 -16.78 -8.85
C LYS A 114 3.53 -16.72 -8.87
N ASP A 115 2.98 -15.55 -9.21
CA ASP A 115 1.54 -15.20 -9.17
C ASP A 115 0.59 -16.29 -9.67
N GLU A 116 0.90 -16.94 -10.79
CA GLU A 116 0.03 -17.94 -11.44
C GLU A 116 -0.22 -19.18 -10.57
N ASN A 117 0.66 -19.45 -9.60
CA ASN A 117 0.59 -20.63 -8.73
C ASN A 117 0.24 -20.27 -7.27
N ARG A 118 -0.17 -19.02 -7.00
CA ARG A 118 -0.49 -18.55 -5.64
C ARG A 118 -1.99 -18.58 -5.36
N ASN A 119 -2.37 -19.27 -4.29
CA ASN A 119 -3.76 -19.27 -3.78
C ASN A 119 -4.04 -18.13 -2.79
N ASP A 120 -3.02 -17.43 -2.32
CA ASP A 120 -3.11 -16.37 -1.30
C ASP A 120 -3.02 -14.94 -1.89
N MET A 121 -3.17 -14.81 -3.21
CA MET A 121 -3.02 -13.52 -3.90
C MET A 121 -3.99 -12.46 -3.38
N GLY A 122 -5.24 -12.84 -3.08
CA GLY A 122 -6.22 -11.91 -2.49
C GLY A 122 -5.72 -11.31 -1.17
N LEU A 123 -5.20 -12.15 -0.28
CA LEU A 123 -4.66 -11.73 1.03
C LEU A 123 -3.41 -10.86 0.89
N LEU A 124 -2.55 -11.14 -0.10
CA LEU A 124 -1.38 -10.32 -0.38
C LEU A 124 -1.76 -8.92 -0.87
N ILE A 125 -2.78 -8.83 -1.73
CA ILE A 125 -3.26 -7.56 -2.25
C ILE A 125 -3.98 -6.77 -1.15
N GLU A 126 -4.81 -7.42 -0.35
CA GLU A 126 -5.43 -6.81 0.84
C GLU A 126 -4.36 -6.27 1.80
N SER A 127 -3.33 -7.07 2.11
CA SER A 127 -2.20 -6.64 2.94
C SER A 127 -1.43 -5.47 2.32
N ALA A 128 -1.26 -5.45 0.99
CA ALA A 128 -0.62 -4.35 0.28
C ALA A 128 -1.46 -3.07 0.38
N VAL A 129 -2.79 -3.16 0.18
CA VAL A 129 -3.71 -2.01 0.36
C VAL A 129 -3.62 -1.46 1.78
N PHE A 130 -3.63 -2.33 2.81
CA PHE A 130 -3.43 -1.90 4.19
C PHE A 130 -2.11 -1.15 4.40
N GLN A 131 -1.00 -1.69 3.88
CA GLN A 131 0.33 -1.06 3.98
C GLN A 131 0.34 0.32 3.32
N GLU A 132 -0.28 0.46 2.16
CA GLU A 132 -0.36 1.73 1.43
C GLU A 132 -1.24 2.76 2.15
N ILE A 133 -2.37 2.38 2.73
CA ILE A 133 -3.19 3.27 3.58
C ILE A 133 -2.38 3.72 4.80
N LEU A 134 -1.69 2.80 5.48
CA LEU A 134 -0.89 3.10 6.66
C LEU A 134 0.24 4.10 6.33
N LYS A 135 0.99 3.85 5.25
CA LYS A 135 2.04 4.78 4.78
C LYS A 135 1.47 6.15 4.48
N PHE A 136 0.38 6.20 3.73
CA PHE A 136 -0.26 7.44 3.34
C PHE A 136 -0.71 8.27 4.56
N ARG A 137 -1.31 7.62 5.57
CA ARG A 137 -1.70 8.28 6.82
C ARG A 137 -0.49 8.90 7.52
N GLU A 138 0.55 8.10 7.76
CA GLU A 138 1.71 8.54 8.55
C GLU A 138 2.54 9.61 7.83
N GLN A 139 2.73 9.49 6.51
CA GLN A 139 3.52 10.44 5.72
C GLN A 139 2.88 11.82 5.62
N ASN A 140 1.55 11.89 5.66
CA ASN A 140 0.80 13.12 5.57
C ASN A 140 0.31 13.61 6.94
N PHE A 141 0.67 12.92 8.03
CA PHE A 141 0.25 13.24 9.39
C PHE A 141 -1.29 13.32 9.54
N TYR A 142 -2.02 12.46 8.82
CA TYR A 142 -3.47 12.42 8.93
C TYR A 142 -3.92 11.78 10.24
N ASP A 143 -4.93 12.39 10.86
CA ASP A 143 -5.51 11.96 12.12
C ASP A 143 -6.82 11.20 11.87
N PHE A 144 -6.70 9.99 11.32
CA PHE A 144 -7.80 9.04 11.21
C PHE A 144 -7.37 7.64 11.65
N ASP A 145 -8.31 6.90 12.21
CA ASP A 145 -8.10 5.52 12.58
C ASP A 145 -8.39 4.58 11.39
N ILE A 146 -7.69 3.44 11.40
CA ILE A 146 -7.90 2.35 10.43
C ILE A 146 -8.44 1.17 11.23
N HIS A 147 -9.60 0.67 10.84
CA HIS A 147 -10.27 -0.47 11.47
C HIS A 147 -10.69 -1.49 10.40
N PHE A 148 -11.14 -2.67 10.82
CA PHE A 148 -11.99 -3.54 9.99
C PHE A 148 -13.39 -3.60 10.63
N TRP A 149 -14.44 -3.93 9.89
CA TRP A 149 -15.77 -4.08 10.49
C TRP A 149 -16.26 -5.50 10.40
N ARG A 150 -16.87 -6.01 11.49
CA ARG A 150 -17.48 -7.34 11.51
C ARG A 150 -18.75 -7.40 12.37
N THR A 151 -19.79 -8.02 11.86
CA THR A 151 -21.06 -8.22 12.60
C THR A 151 -21.18 -9.61 13.21
N GLN A 152 -22.11 -9.76 14.17
CA GLN A 152 -22.46 -11.07 14.77
C GLN A 152 -22.90 -12.12 13.74
N SER A 153 -23.44 -11.68 12.60
CA SER A 153 -23.85 -12.54 11.49
C SER A 153 -22.73 -12.88 10.51
N GLY A 154 -21.48 -12.47 10.80
CA GLY A 154 -20.32 -12.76 9.97
C GLY A 154 -20.17 -11.87 8.73
N ALA A 155 -20.90 -10.74 8.65
CA ALA A 155 -20.62 -9.75 7.61
C ALA A 155 -19.31 -9.04 7.94
N GLU A 156 -18.48 -8.78 6.94
CA GLU A 156 -17.15 -8.17 7.09
C GLU A 156 -16.90 -7.11 6.02
N VAL A 157 -16.18 -6.06 6.40
CA VAL A 157 -15.60 -5.05 5.52
C VAL A 157 -14.14 -4.91 5.89
N ASP A 158 -13.25 -5.02 4.89
CA ASP A 158 -11.80 -5.16 5.10
C ASP A 158 -11.21 -3.96 5.85
N PHE A 159 -11.50 -2.74 5.37
CA PHE A 159 -11.04 -1.52 6.04
C PHE A 159 -12.15 -0.48 6.21
N VAL A 160 -12.10 0.22 7.34
CA VAL A 160 -12.91 1.38 7.66
C VAL A 160 -11.97 2.46 8.13
N LEU A 161 -11.83 3.51 7.32
CA LEU A 161 -11.13 4.72 7.74
C LEU A 161 -12.13 5.61 8.46
N TYR A 162 -11.81 5.99 9.69
CA TYR A 162 -12.74 6.68 10.57
C TYR A 162 -12.07 7.83 11.30
N LYS A 163 -12.73 8.99 11.32
CA LYS A 163 -12.35 10.13 12.15
C LYS A 163 -13.54 10.63 12.97
N THR A 164 -14.70 10.78 12.33
CA THR A 164 -15.97 11.12 12.96
C THR A 164 -17.12 10.38 12.27
N ASP A 165 -18.33 10.43 12.83
CA ASP A 165 -19.52 9.80 12.22
C ASP A 165 -19.85 10.32 10.81
N ASN A 166 -19.42 11.54 10.48
CA ASN A 166 -19.58 12.14 9.14
C ASN A 166 -18.38 11.89 8.21
N GLU A 167 -17.28 11.38 8.76
CA GLU A 167 -15.99 11.15 8.11
C GLU A 167 -15.61 9.68 8.27
N ILE A 168 -16.35 8.86 7.53
CA ILE A 168 -16.19 7.41 7.49
C ILE A 168 -16.12 6.94 6.04
N LEU A 169 -15.09 6.17 5.73
CA LEU A 169 -14.80 5.66 4.39
C LEU A 169 -14.54 4.15 4.45
N PRO A 170 -15.50 3.30 4.05
CA PRO A 170 -15.27 1.87 3.93
C PRO A 170 -14.54 1.53 2.64
N ILE A 171 -13.64 0.55 2.72
CA ILE A 171 -12.83 0.04 1.62
C ILE A 171 -12.92 -1.49 1.64
N GLU A 172 -13.34 -2.07 0.51
CA GLU A 172 -13.35 -3.52 0.26
C GLU A 172 -12.30 -3.89 -0.77
N VAL A 173 -11.51 -4.93 -0.53
CA VAL A 173 -10.51 -5.44 -1.47
C VAL A 173 -10.98 -6.74 -2.09
N LYS A 174 -11.34 -6.68 -3.37
CA LYS A 174 -11.79 -7.83 -4.15
C LYS A 174 -10.90 -8.05 -5.36
N TYR A 175 -9.76 -8.69 -5.14
CA TYR A 175 -8.78 -9.02 -6.18
C TYR A 175 -9.24 -10.18 -7.10
N SER A 176 -10.31 -9.94 -7.85
CA SER A 176 -10.85 -10.85 -8.87
C SER A 176 -11.16 -10.06 -10.14
N ARG A 177 -11.19 -10.76 -11.28
CA ARG A 177 -11.59 -10.11 -12.54
C ARG A 177 -13.07 -9.80 -12.49
N MET A 178 -13.43 -8.54 -12.65
CA MET A 178 -14.83 -8.10 -12.71
C MET A 178 -15.17 -7.62 -14.12
N LYS A 179 -16.40 -7.93 -14.56
CA LYS A 179 -16.99 -7.46 -15.82
C LYS A 179 -18.10 -6.43 -15.59
N LYS A 180 -18.63 -6.36 -14.38
CA LYS A 180 -19.70 -5.46 -13.94
C LYS A 180 -19.50 -5.11 -12.46
N PRO A 181 -20.09 -4.02 -11.96
CA PRO A 181 -20.05 -3.67 -10.54
C PRO A 181 -20.60 -4.82 -9.70
N MET A 182 -19.83 -5.28 -8.72
CA MET A 182 -20.23 -6.36 -7.81
C MET A 182 -19.93 -5.96 -6.37
N ILE A 183 -20.99 -5.78 -5.60
CA ILE A 183 -20.93 -5.36 -4.20
C ILE A 183 -21.39 -6.52 -3.34
N THR A 184 -20.62 -6.83 -2.29
CA THR A 184 -20.94 -7.92 -1.37
C THR A 184 -22.14 -7.52 -0.50
N ARG A 185 -22.89 -8.52 -0.01
CA ARG A 185 -23.99 -8.25 0.94
C ARG A 185 -23.46 -7.59 2.22
N SER A 186 -22.26 -7.97 2.65
CA SER A 186 -21.58 -7.38 3.79
C SER A 186 -21.30 -5.90 3.60
N PHE A 187 -20.74 -5.51 2.45
CA PHE A 187 -20.46 -4.11 2.15
C PHE A 187 -21.74 -3.27 2.04
N ARG A 188 -22.82 -3.83 1.45
CA ARG A 188 -24.15 -3.17 1.48
C ARG A 188 -24.68 -3.00 2.90
N SER A 189 -24.56 -4.02 3.75
CA SER A 189 -25.00 -3.93 5.14
C SER A 189 -24.24 -2.85 5.91
N PHE A 190 -22.96 -2.62 5.60
CA PHE A 190 -22.20 -1.50 6.17
C PHE A 190 -22.74 -0.16 5.67
N ILE A 191 -22.96 -0.02 4.36
CA ILE A 191 -23.52 1.19 3.75
C ILE A 191 -24.89 1.54 4.34
N GLU A 192 -25.81 0.57 4.41
CA GLU A 192 -27.13 0.72 5.02
C GLU A 192 -27.04 1.18 6.48
N ALA A 193 -26.04 0.66 7.20
CA ALA A 193 -25.80 1.00 8.59
C ALA A 193 -25.26 2.44 8.71
N TYR A 194 -24.10 2.75 8.16
CA TYR A 194 -23.39 4.00 8.46
C TYR A 194 -23.63 5.14 7.47
N LYS A 195 -24.24 4.86 6.31
CA LYS A 195 -24.54 5.82 5.25
C LYS A 195 -23.34 6.71 4.90
N PRO A 196 -22.16 6.11 4.61
CA PRO A 196 -20.99 6.89 4.21
C PRO A 196 -21.29 7.66 2.92
N LYS A 197 -20.69 8.85 2.73
CA LYS A 197 -20.85 9.59 1.46
C LYS A 197 -20.14 8.90 0.31
N GLU A 198 -18.98 8.33 0.60
CA GLU A 198 -18.06 7.72 -0.36
C GLU A 198 -17.67 6.33 0.14
N ALA A 199 -17.44 5.40 -0.77
CA ALA A 199 -17.01 4.04 -0.50
C ALA A 199 -16.12 3.53 -1.62
N ILE A 200 -15.18 2.64 -1.31
CA ILE A 200 -14.19 2.16 -2.29
C ILE A 200 -14.22 0.64 -2.39
N VAL A 201 -14.16 0.13 -3.62
CA VAL A 201 -13.92 -1.29 -3.92
C VAL A 201 -12.66 -1.41 -4.78
N ILE A 202 -11.60 -1.97 -4.21
CA ILE A 202 -10.38 -2.29 -4.95
C ILE A 202 -10.60 -3.58 -5.73
N SER A 203 -10.43 -3.53 -7.05
CA SER A 203 -10.64 -4.67 -7.94
C SER A 203 -9.37 -5.07 -8.68
N LYS A 204 -9.36 -6.22 -9.37
CA LYS A 204 -8.19 -6.59 -10.20
C LYS A 204 -8.04 -5.72 -11.45
N ASN A 205 -9.15 -5.30 -12.07
CA ASN A 205 -9.13 -4.72 -13.41
C ASN A 205 -10.27 -3.73 -13.72
N PHE A 206 -11.24 -3.57 -12.82
CA PHE A 206 -12.51 -2.91 -13.11
C PHE A 206 -12.53 -1.50 -12.51
N LYS A 207 -12.83 -0.52 -13.37
CA LYS A 207 -12.95 0.90 -13.02
C LYS A 207 -14.36 1.36 -13.37
N ASP A 208 -15.08 1.84 -12.37
CA ASP A 208 -16.44 2.34 -12.53
C ASP A 208 -16.86 3.13 -11.27
N LYS A 209 -18.00 3.82 -11.36
CA LYS A 209 -18.60 4.56 -10.26
C LYS A 209 -20.10 4.28 -10.23
N VAL A 210 -20.64 3.90 -9.08
CA VAL A 210 -22.07 3.62 -8.91
C VAL A 210 -22.63 4.28 -7.66
N GLU A 211 -23.89 4.68 -7.71
CA GLU A 211 -24.63 5.23 -6.57
C GLU A 211 -25.52 4.15 -5.95
N ILE A 212 -25.42 3.95 -4.64
CA ILE A 212 -26.28 3.04 -3.87
C ILE A 212 -26.66 3.72 -2.56
N GLU A 213 -27.95 3.88 -2.32
CA GLU A 213 -28.49 4.42 -1.06
C GLU A 213 -27.92 5.80 -0.66
N GLY A 214 -27.55 6.60 -1.65
CA GLY A 214 -26.91 7.91 -1.45
C GLY A 214 -25.42 7.85 -1.12
N THR A 215 -24.82 6.66 -1.18
CA THR A 215 -23.38 6.43 -1.14
C THR A 215 -22.83 6.27 -2.55
N THR A 216 -21.83 7.09 -2.84
CA THR A 216 -21.00 6.95 -4.02
C THR A 216 -19.99 5.82 -3.85
N ILE A 217 -20.02 4.80 -4.70
CA ILE A 217 -19.07 3.68 -4.64
C ILE A 217 -18.12 3.73 -5.84
N HIS A 218 -16.83 3.84 -5.57
CA HIS A 218 -15.75 3.85 -6.56
C HIS A 218 -15.11 2.47 -6.69
N PHE A 219 -15.16 1.91 -7.90
CA PHE A 219 -14.37 0.72 -8.23
C PHE A 219 -13.03 1.16 -8.79
N ILE A 220 -11.95 0.82 -8.09
CA ILE A 220 -10.59 1.21 -8.46
C ILE A 220 -9.80 -0.06 -8.78
N PRO A 221 -9.27 -0.22 -9.99
CA PRO A 221 -8.32 -1.29 -10.28
C PRO A 221 -7.08 -1.16 -9.41
N PHE A 222 -6.54 -2.27 -8.90
CA PHE A 222 -5.32 -2.26 -8.07
C PHE A 222 -4.12 -1.59 -8.78
N LYS A 223 -4.03 -1.69 -10.11
CA LYS A 223 -3.01 -0.99 -10.91
C LYS A 223 -3.11 0.55 -10.82
N ASN A 224 -4.26 1.07 -10.41
CA ASN A 224 -4.61 2.48 -10.25
C ASN A 224 -4.81 2.82 -8.76
N LEU A 225 -4.19 2.07 -7.83
CA LEU A 225 -4.40 2.24 -6.39
C LEU A 225 -4.18 3.68 -5.89
N ILE A 226 -3.32 4.46 -6.55
CA ILE A 226 -3.05 5.86 -6.22
C ILE A 226 -4.35 6.71 -6.23
N GLU A 227 -5.31 6.41 -7.10
CA GLU A 227 -6.61 7.12 -7.17
C GLU A 227 -7.43 6.98 -5.88
N MET A 228 -7.15 5.96 -5.05
CA MET A 228 -7.76 5.80 -3.73
C MET A 228 -7.41 6.97 -2.80
N PHE A 229 -6.18 7.48 -2.87
CA PHE A 229 -5.71 8.55 -1.98
C PHE A 229 -6.41 9.88 -2.26
N ASP A 230 -6.75 10.13 -3.52
CA ASP A 230 -7.52 11.31 -3.94
C ASP A 230 -8.94 11.32 -3.34
N LEU A 231 -9.47 10.13 -2.98
CA LEU A 231 -10.77 9.99 -2.32
C LEU A 231 -10.67 10.02 -0.79
N ILE A 232 -9.56 9.53 -0.22
CA ILE A 232 -9.32 9.57 1.23
C ILE A 232 -9.21 11.01 1.71
N GLN A 233 -8.50 11.86 0.96
CA GLN A 233 -8.26 13.25 1.34
C GLN A 233 -9.58 14.02 1.61
N PRO A 234 -10.53 14.16 0.68
CA PRO A 234 -11.78 14.88 0.94
C PRO A 234 -12.72 14.17 1.93
N ALA A 235 -12.63 12.84 2.07
CA ALA A 235 -13.51 12.08 2.95
C ALA A 235 -13.20 12.25 4.45
N LEU A 236 -11.97 12.65 4.80
CA LEU A 236 -11.46 12.66 6.19
C LEU A 236 -10.77 13.99 6.59
N SER A 237 -10.99 15.08 5.84
CA SER A 237 -10.26 16.35 5.99
C SER A 237 -11.03 17.51 6.63
N LEU A 238 -12.11 17.27 7.39
CA LEU A 238 -12.85 18.32 8.10
C LEU A 238 -12.65 18.28 9.62
#